data_AF-A0A537BW81-F1
#
_entry.id   AF-A0A537BW81-F1
#
_cell.length_a   1.000
_cell.length_b   1.000
_cell.length_c   1.000
_cell.angle_alpha   90.00
_cell.angle_beta   90.00
_cell.angle_gamma   90.00
#
_symmetry.space_group_name_H-M   'P 1'
#
loop_
_entity.id
_entity.type
_entity.pdbx_description
1 polymer ?
#
loop_
_entity_poly.entity_id
_entity_poly.type
_entity_poly.pdbx_seq_one_letter_code
_entity_poly.pdbx_strand_id
1 'polypeptide(L)'
;PPDWYKSRNYRSRMVREPRAVLAEFGLKIPRQTRIRVHDSTADMRYLVLPMRPAGTRGWSEERLAALVTRDSMIGVALAKQPRSK
;
A
#
# COMPACT_ATOMS: atom_id res chain seq x y z
N PRO A 1 11.86 7.65 -4.48
CA PRO A 1 11.17 6.36 -4.19
C PRO A 1 12.16 5.39 -3.53
N PRO A 2 11.68 4.38 -2.79
CA PRO A 2 12.55 3.40 -2.12
C PRO A 2 13.41 2.61 -3.11
N ASP A 3 14.57 2.12 -2.69
CA ASP A 3 15.48 1.39 -3.59
C ASP A 3 14.86 0.09 -4.11
N TRP A 4 14.12 -0.63 -3.25
CA TRP A 4 13.40 -1.84 -3.65
C TRP A 4 12.38 -1.58 -4.76
N TYR A 5 11.78 -0.38 -4.82
CA TYR A 5 10.76 -0.03 -5.82
C TYR A 5 11.34 0.03 -7.24
N LYS A 6 12.63 0.36 -7.36
CA LYS A 6 13.34 0.40 -8.65
C LYS A 6 13.90 -0.97 -9.04
N SER A 7 13.97 -1.91 -8.10
CA SER A 7 14.61 -3.21 -8.30
C SER A 7 13.93 -4.01 -9.41
N ARG A 8 14.73 -4.76 -10.20
CA ARG A 8 14.20 -5.67 -11.22
C ARG A 8 13.26 -6.71 -10.62
N ASN A 9 13.60 -7.20 -9.42
CA ASN A 9 12.81 -8.18 -8.67
C ASN A 9 11.38 -7.67 -8.40
N TYR A 10 11.24 -6.47 -7.84
CA TYR A 10 9.94 -5.87 -7.58
C TYR A 10 9.16 -5.62 -8.89
N ARG A 11 9.80 -4.98 -9.86
CA ARG A 11 9.15 -4.55 -11.12
C ARG A 11 8.64 -5.73 -11.95
N SER A 12 9.39 -6.82 -12.05
CA SER A 12 8.99 -7.98 -12.86
C SER A 12 7.92 -8.83 -12.17
N ARG A 13 7.96 -8.93 -10.84
CA ARG A 13 7.07 -9.82 -10.07
C ARG A 13 5.74 -9.16 -9.72
N MET A 14 5.71 -7.86 -9.40
CA MET A 14 4.49 -7.20 -8.94
C MET A 14 3.35 -7.29 -9.97
N VAL A 15 3.64 -7.27 -11.27
CA VAL A 15 2.62 -7.41 -12.33
C VAL A 15 2.17 -8.85 -12.58
N ARG A 16 2.95 -9.85 -12.15
CA ARG A 16 2.68 -11.29 -12.40
C ARG A 16 2.08 -11.99 -11.18
N GLU A 17 2.65 -11.72 -10.01
CA GLU A 17 2.32 -12.40 -8.76
C GLU A 17 2.19 -11.41 -7.59
N PRO A 18 1.29 -10.40 -7.71
CA PRO A 18 1.19 -9.34 -6.72
C PRO A 18 0.90 -9.85 -5.31
N ARG A 19 0.10 -10.91 -5.16
CA ARG A 19 -0.20 -11.49 -3.84
C ARG A 19 1.02 -12.06 -3.14
N ALA A 20 1.91 -12.72 -3.87
CA ALA A 20 3.13 -13.28 -3.31
C ALA A 20 4.08 -12.15 -2.87
N VAL A 21 4.28 -11.15 -3.74
CA VAL A 21 5.09 -9.98 -3.42
C VAL A 21 4.53 -9.23 -2.20
N LEU A 22 3.22 -8.96 -2.15
CA LEU A 22 2.61 -8.30 -0.99
C LEU A 22 2.77 -9.12 0.30
N ALA A 23 2.70 -10.44 0.22
CA ALA A 23 2.94 -11.30 1.39
C ALA A 23 4.38 -11.21 1.93
N GLU A 24 5.38 -10.99 1.07
CA GLU A 24 6.77 -10.72 1.47
C GLU A 24 6.91 -9.38 2.22
N PHE A 25 6.08 -8.39 1.89
CA PHE A 25 5.92 -7.16 2.68
C PHE A 25 5.09 -7.34 3.97
N GLY A 26 4.62 -8.56 4.26
CA GLY A 26 3.75 -8.86 5.39
C GLY A 26 2.27 -8.54 5.16
N LEU A 27 1.88 -8.10 3.95
CA LEU A 27 0.51 -7.76 3.60
C LEU A 27 -0.21 -8.94 2.92
N LYS A 28 -1.01 -9.67 3.69
CA LYS A 28 -1.85 -10.76 3.18
C LYS A 28 -3.23 -10.24 2.80
N ILE A 29 -3.50 -10.17 1.50
CA ILE A 29 -4.81 -9.74 0.96
C ILE A 29 -5.73 -10.95 0.79
N PRO A 30 -6.99 -10.92 1.29
CA PRO A 30 -7.94 -12.01 1.10
C PRO A 30 -8.17 -12.36 -0.38
N ARG A 31 -8.47 -13.63 -0.69
CA ARG A 31 -8.61 -14.11 -2.08
C ARG A 31 -9.73 -13.42 -2.83
N GLN A 32 -10.81 -13.07 -2.14
CA GLN A 32 -11.97 -12.37 -2.68
C GLN A 32 -11.72 -10.89 -3.01
N THR A 33 -10.67 -10.29 -2.43
CA THR A 33 -10.34 -8.88 -2.68
C THR A 33 -9.62 -8.75 -4.00
N ARG A 34 -10.18 -8.00 -4.95
CA ARG A 34 -9.54 -7.73 -6.24
C ARG A 34 -8.26 -6.90 -6.04
N ILE A 35 -7.17 -7.31 -6.68
CA ILE A 35 -5.93 -6.53 -6.76
C ILE A 35 -5.79 -5.95 -8.17
N ARG A 36 -5.49 -4.66 -8.25
CA ARG A 36 -5.16 -3.97 -9.50
C ARG A 36 -3.76 -3.41 -9.38
N VAL A 37 -2.91 -3.75 -10.34
CA VAL A 37 -1.54 -3.24 -10.42
C VAL A 37 -1.51 -2.19 -11.51
N HIS A 38 -1.09 -0.98 -11.15
CA HIS A 38 -0.90 0.12 -12.10
C HIS A 38 0.58 0.22 -12.43
N ASP A 39 0.97 -0.31 -13.59
CA ASP A 39 2.33 -0.11 -14.11
C ASP A 39 2.43 1.32 -14.69
N SER A 40 3.36 2.11 -14.16
CA SER A 40 3.50 3.52 -14.49
C SER A 40 4.41 3.69 -15.71
N THR A 41 3.91 3.34 -16.90
CA THR A 41 4.69 3.35 -18.16
C THR A 41 4.57 4.64 -18.98
N ALA A 42 4.20 5.78 -18.37
CA ALA A 42 4.02 7.07 -19.06
C ALA A 42 4.22 8.26 -18.09
N ASP A 43 3.74 9.46 -18.45
CA ASP A 43 3.81 10.69 -17.64
C ASP A 43 2.83 10.74 -16.46
N MET A 44 2.05 9.67 -16.25
CA MET A 44 1.12 9.56 -15.14
C MET A 44 1.84 9.07 -13.87
N ARG A 45 1.44 9.65 -12.73
CA ARG A 45 1.88 9.22 -11.40
C ARG A 45 0.64 8.86 -10.59
N TYR A 46 0.71 7.73 -9.92
CA TYR A 46 -0.37 7.21 -9.10
C TYR A 46 0.01 7.25 -7.63
N LEU A 47 -1.02 7.41 -6.81
CA LEU A 47 -0.94 7.25 -5.38
C LEU A 47 -2.11 6.36 -4.94
N VAL A 48 -1.84 5.40 -4.07
CA VAL A 48 -2.88 4.64 -3.41
C VAL A 48 -3.43 5.49 -2.26
N LEU A 49 -4.73 5.78 -2.28
CA LEU A 49 -5.43 6.31 -1.11
C LEU A 49 -5.80 5.12 -0.21
N PRO A 50 -5.15 4.93 0.95
CA PRO A 50 -5.41 3.76 1.78
C PRO A 50 -6.80 3.83 2.42
N MET A 51 -7.38 2.66 2.67
CA MET A 51 -8.62 2.54 3.44
C MET A 51 -8.43 3.12 4.84
N ARG A 52 -9.39 3.94 5.29
CA ARG A 52 -9.38 4.51 6.65
C ARG A 52 -9.38 3.38 7.70
N PRO A 53 -8.40 3.35 8.62
CA PRO A 53 -8.38 2.37 9.70
C PRO A 53 -9.60 2.48 10.62
N ALA A 54 -10.06 1.34 11.14
CA ALA A 54 -11.08 1.31 12.18
C ALA A 54 -10.60 2.04 13.45
N GLY A 55 -11.52 2.45 14.32
CA GLY A 55 -11.18 3.15 15.57
C GLY A 55 -10.73 4.61 15.39
N THR A 56 -10.80 5.16 14.18
CA THR A 56 -10.39 6.55 13.88
C THR A 56 -11.56 7.52 13.73
N ARG A 57 -12.79 7.13 14.10
CA ARG A 57 -13.99 8.01 14.00
C ARG A 57 -13.77 9.29 14.82
N GLY A 58 -14.12 10.45 14.25
CA GLY A 58 -13.98 11.75 14.90
C GLY A 58 -12.54 12.27 15.02
N TRP A 59 -11.54 11.56 14.48
CA TRP A 59 -10.18 12.09 14.42
C TRP A 59 -10.09 13.29 13.47
N SER A 60 -9.21 14.23 13.80
CA SER A 60 -8.86 15.34 12.91
C SER A 60 -8.08 14.85 11.70
N GLU A 61 -7.98 15.72 10.69
CA GLU A 61 -7.20 15.45 9.49
C GLU A 61 -5.73 15.16 9.80
N GLU A 62 -5.10 15.94 10.66
CA GLU A 62 -3.69 15.81 11.01
C GLU A 62 -3.42 14.45 11.67
N ARG A 63 -4.34 14.00 12.51
CA ARG A 63 -4.25 12.68 13.15
C ARG A 63 -4.43 11.54 12.17
N LEU A 64 -5.30 11.70 11.16
CA LEU A 64 -5.47 10.70 10.09
C LEU A 64 -4.24 10.67 9.18
N ALA A 65 -3.69 11.83 8.81
CA ALA A 65 -2.49 11.95 7.99
C ALA A 65 -1.30 11.23 8.64
N ALA A 66 -1.16 11.30 9.96
CA ALA A 66 -0.11 10.58 10.70
C ALA A 66 -0.17 9.04 10.59
N LEU A 67 -1.31 8.47 10.18
CA LEU A 67 -1.46 7.04 9.93
C LEU A 67 -1.03 6.64 8.51
N VAL A 68 -1.03 7.58 7.57
CA VAL A 68 -0.64 7.34 6.18
C VAL A 68 0.88 7.26 6.10
N THR A 69 1.38 6.19 5.51
CA THR A 69 2.81 5.99 5.27
C THR A 69 3.10 5.98 3.78
N ARG A 70 4.35 6.24 3.42
CA ARG A 70 4.84 6.06 2.04
C ARG A 70 4.46 4.68 1.48
N ASP A 71 4.64 3.63 2.26
CA ASP A 71 4.39 2.25 1.81
C ASP A 71 2.88 1.99 1.60
N SER A 72 2.02 2.63 2.41
CA SER A 72 0.57 2.61 2.17
C SER A 72 0.13 3.40 0.94
N MET A 73 0.88 4.45 0.58
CA MET A 73 0.65 5.23 -0.63
C MET A 73 1.22 4.57 -1.90
N ILE A 74 2.17 3.65 -1.76
CA ILE A 74 2.63 2.77 -2.85
C ILE A 74 1.67 1.57 -3.01
N GLY A 75 1.00 1.13 -1.93
CA GLY A 75 0.08 0.00 -1.93
C GLY A 75 0.70 -1.33 -1.46
N VAL A 76 1.87 -1.29 -0.83
CA VAL A 76 2.53 -2.48 -0.27
C VAL A 76 2.26 -2.68 1.24
N ALA A 77 1.59 -1.71 1.88
CA ALA A 77 1.15 -1.78 3.27
C ALA A 77 -0.25 -1.15 3.42
N LEU A 78 -0.92 -1.43 4.55
CA LEU A 78 -2.09 -0.65 4.96
C LEU A 78 -1.63 0.62 5.71
N ALA A 79 -2.54 1.59 5.86
CA ALA A 79 -2.32 2.67 6.82
C ALA A 79 -2.10 2.09 8.23
N LYS A 80 -1.29 2.77 9.05
CA LYS A 80 -1.03 2.36 10.43
C LYS A 80 -2.37 2.23 11.17
N GLN A 81 -2.52 1.15 11.92
CA GLN A 81 -3.65 1.05 12.84
C GLN A 81 -3.42 2.07 13.97
N PRO A 82 -4.47 2.76 14.45
CA PRO A 82 -4.38 3.46 15.72
C PRO A 82 -3.92 2.43 16.75
N ARG A 83 -2.88 2.74 17.55
CA ARG A 83 -2.33 1.81 18.54
C ARG A 83 -3.48 1.16 19.32
N SER A 84 -3.66 -0.15 19.18
CA SER A 84 -4.29 -0.91 20.25
C SER A 84 -3.36 -0.78 21.44
N LYS A 85 -3.90 -0.42 22.60
CA LYS A 85 -3.22 -0.78 23.84
C LYS A 85 -3.00 -2.29 23.88
#